data_AF-A0A4R9G4U4-F1
#
_entry.id   AF-A0A4R9G4U4-F1
#
_cell.length_a   1.000
_cell.length_b   1.000
_cell.length_c   1.000
_cell.angle_alpha   90.00
_cell.angle_beta   90.00
_cell.angle_gamma   90.00
#
_symmetry.space_group_name_H-M   'P 1'
#
loop_
_entity.id
_entity.type
_entity.pdbx_description
1 polymer ?
#
loop_
_entity_poly.entity_id
_entity_poly.type
_entity_poly.pdbx_seq_one_letter_code
_entity_poly.pdbx_strand_id
1 'polypeptide(L)'
;MKRMIIAFLLVLFAFSFLENCAIFQRKNRILTSYLDEKVRPESTAAQIALSPVAIPVGVVSLFLDGLVLHPISVIPDALEDTYKVIWMDPTGGVIFQTIVFFPKLVVTPVFFLVDFLGRSGIAF
;
A
#
# COMPACT_ATOMS: atom_id res chain seq x y z
N MET A 1 6.49 -27.46 25.49
CA MET A 1 6.01 -26.15 25.97
C MET A 1 6.76 -24.96 25.38
N LYS A 2 8.09 -24.81 25.54
CA LYS A 2 8.84 -23.66 24.98
C LYS A 2 8.67 -23.43 23.46
N ARG A 3 8.65 -24.49 22.65
CA ARG A 3 8.43 -24.39 21.18
C ARG A 3 7.02 -23.91 20.80
N MET A 4 5.98 -24.26 21.58
CA MET A 4 4.61 -23.78 21.35
C MET A 4 4.45 -22.31 21.74
N ILE A 5 5.11 -21.87 22.81
CA ILE A 5 5.10 -20.47 23.24
C ILE A 5 5.79 -19.57 22.20
N ILE A 6 6.90 -20.02 21.62
CA ILE A 6 7.60 -19.28 20.55
C ILE A 6 6.73 -19.19 19.29
N ALA A 7 6.09 -20.28 18.87
CA ALA A 7 5.18 -20.26 17.73
C ALA A 7 3.97 -19.32 17.98
N PHE A 8 3.41 -19.34 19.17
CA PHE A 8 2.31 -18.46 19.55
C PHE A 8 2.70 -16.97 19.57
N LEU A 9 3.89 -16.64 20.07
CA LEU A 9 4.44 -15.28 20.04
C LEU A 9 4.73 -14.80 18.61
N LEU A 10 5.23 -15.66 17.72
CA LEU A 10 5.45 -15.32 16.31
C LEU A 10 4.14 -15.08 15.57
N VAL A 11 3.10 -15.86 15.87
CA VAL A 11 1.77 -15.64 15.30
C VAL A 11 1.19 -14.31 15.80
N LEU A 12 1.24 -14.03 17.11
CA LEU A 12 0.81 -12.74 17.66
C LEU A 12 1.57 -11.56 17.05
N PHE A 13 2.89 -11.69 16.88
CA PHE A 13 3.72 -10.68 16.25
C PHE A 13 3.33 -10.45 14.78
N ALA A 14 3.04 -11.52 14.03
CA ALA A 14 2.56 -11.42 12.65
C ALA A 14 1.19 -10.75 12.55
N PHE A 15 0.28 -11.00 13.52
CA PHE A 15 -1.04 -10.36 13.55
C PHE A 15 -0.97 -8.86 13.84
N SER A 16 0.02 -8.38 14.60
CA SER A 16 0.21 -6.94 14.86
C SER A 16 0.57 -6.13 13.60
N PHE A 17 1.09 -6.76 12.54
CA PHE A 17 1.36 -6.06 11.27
C PHE A 17 0.12 -5.90 10.38
N LEU A 18 -0.97 -6.62 10.66
CA LEU A 18 -2.18 -6.56 9.82
C LEU A 18 -2.98 -5.27 10.02
N GLU A 19 -2.90 -4.63 11.18
CA GLU A 19 -3.65 -3.39 11.47
C GLU A 19 -3.19 -2.21 10.60
N ASN A 20 -1.94 -2.24 10.15
CA ASN A 20 -1.35 -1.25 9.25
C ASN A 20 -1.23 -1.76 7.81
N CYS A 21 -1.93 -2.83 7.41
CA CYS A 21 -1.96 -3.20 6.01
C CYS A 21 -2.79 -2.20 5.21
N ALA A 22 -2.23 -1.74 4.09
CA ALA A 22 -2.85 -0.71 3.25
C ALA A 22 -4.27 -1.08 2.80
N ILE A 23 -4.53 -2.37 2.57
CA ILE A 23 -5.83 -2.90 2.13
C ILE A 23 -6.96 -2.75 3.17
N PHE A 24 -6.64 -2.54 4.46
CA PHE A 24 -7.66 -2.37 5.50
C PHE A 24 -8.15 -0.93 5.65
N GLN A 25 -7.41 0.04 5.10
CA GLN A 25 -7.81 1.44 5.15
C GLN A 25 -8.77 1.78 4.02
N ARG A 26 -9.89 2.42 4.38
CA ARG A 26 -10.90 2.83 3.40
C ARG A 26 -10.35 3.79 2.34
N LYS A 27 -9.41 4.66 2.71
CA LYS A 27 -8.75 5.60 1.77
C LYS A 27 -8.04 4.90 0.60
N ASN A 28 -7.60 3.67 0.80
CA ASN A 28 -6.84 2.88 -0.18
C ASN A 28 -7.75 1.93 -1.00
N ARG A 29 -9.05 1.89 -0.69
CA ARG A 29 -10.03 1.04 -1.36
C ARG A 29 -10.84 1.83 -2.37
N ILE A 30 -10.23 2.17 -3.50
CA ILE A 30 -10.82 3.07 -4.50
C ILE A 30 -12.08 2.43 -5.12
N LEU A 31 -11.96 1.20 -5.59
CA LEU A 31 -13.02 0.49 -6.29
C LEU A 31 -14.10 -0.02 -5.33
N THR A 32 -13.71 -0.59 -4.18
CA THR A 32 -14.69 -1.05 -3.18
C THR A 32 -15.47 0.13 -2.62
N SER A 33 -14.83 1.26 -2.32
CA SER A 33 -15.55 2.45 -1.83
C SER A 33 -16.50 3.02 -2.88
N TYR A 34 -16.12 2.98 -4.16
CA TYR A 34 -16.98 3.38 -5.27
C TYR A 34 -18.22 2.47 -5.38
N LEU A 35 -18.03 1.15 -5.27
CA LEU A 35 -19.13 0.18 -5.30
C LEU A 35 -20.07 0.36 -4.10
N ASP A 36 -19.52 0.57 -2.90
CA ASP A 36 -20.30 0.85 -1.69
C ASP A 36 -21.14 2.13 -1.80
N GLU A 37 -20.67 3.12 -2.56
CA GLU A 37 -21.42 4.36 -2.80
C GLU A 37 -22.56 4.15 -3.80
N LYS A 38 -22.31 3.41 -4.89
CA LYS A 38 -23.26 3.20 -5.98
C LYS A 38 -24.30 2.12 -5.70
N VAL A 39 -23.92 1.07 -4.97
CA VAL A 39 -24.78 -0.06 -4.63
C VAL A 39 -25.24 0.09 -3.18
N ARG A 40 -26.11 1.08 -2.94
CA ARG A 40 -26.75 1.31 -1.65
C ARG A 40 -28.21 0.86 -1.66
N PRO A 41 -28.50 -0.41 -1.32
CA PRO A 41 -29.87 -0.88 -1.17
C PRO A 41 -30.61 -0.18 -0.03
N GLU A 42 -31.85 0.23 -0.29
CA GLU A 42 -32.69 0.99 0.66
C GLU A 42 -33.32 0.12 1.76
N SER A 43 -33.36 -1.21 1.58
CA SER A 43 -33.96 -2.14 2.53
C SER A 43 -33.10 -3.37 2.80
N THR A 44 -33.26 -3.97 3.98
CA THR A 44 -32.59 -5.22 4.37
C THR A 44 -32.92 -6.38 3.44
N ALA A 45 -34.16 -6.44 2.93
CA ALA A 45 -34.57 -7.44 1.96
C ALA A 45 -33.80 -7.30 0.63
N ALA A 46 -33.59 -6.06 0.17
CA ALA A 46 -32.79 -5.80 -1.03
C ALA A 46 -31.30 -6.14 -0.82
N GLN A 47 -30.74 -5.92 0.39
CA GLN A 47 -29.38 -6.37 0.72
C GLN A 47 -29.23 -7.89 0.61
N ILE A 48 -30.17 -8.64 1.19
CA ILE A 48 -30.13 -10.10 1.15
C ILE A 48 -30.28 -10.59 -0.30
N ALA A 49 -31.20 -10.02 -1.07
CA ALA A 49 -31.41 -10.38 -2.48
C ALA A 49 -30.17 -10.10 -3.35
N LEU A 50 -29.44 -9.01 -3.09
CA LEU A 50 -28.22 -8.65 -3.83
C LEU A 50 -26.98 -9.39 -3.34
N SER A 51 -26.99 -9.94 -2.12
CA SER A 51 -25.83 -10.59 -1.50
C SER A 51 -25.14 -11.66 -2.37
N PRO A 52 -25.84 -12.51 -3.15
CA PRO A 52 -25.17 -13.55 -3.96
C PRO A 52 -24.26 -12.97 -5.05
N VAL A 53 -24.50 -11.74 -5.48
CA VAL A 53 -23.69 -11.04 -6.50
C VAL A 53 -22.77 -10.03 -5.83
N ALA A 54 -23.27 -9.27 -4.86
CA ALA A 54 -22.53 -8.23 -4.17
C ALA A 54 -21.32 -8.79 -3.40
N ILE A 55 -21.45 -9.97 -2.78
CA ILE A 55 -20.33 -10.57 -2.03
C ILE A 55 -19.17 -10.96 -2.97
N PRO A 56 -19.38 -11.76 -4.05
CA PRO A 56 -18.30 -12.08 -4.98
C PRO A 56 -17.67 -10.85 -5.63
N VAL A 57 -18.48 -9.89 -6.07
CA VAL A 57 -17.99 -8.64 -6.68
C VAL A 57 -17.19 -7.82 -5.67
N GLY A 58 -17.67 -7.72 -4.43
CA GLY A 58 -16.98 -7.05 -3.33
C GLY A 58 -15.61 -7.67 -3.06
N VAL A 59 -15.51 -9.00 -3.02
CA VAL A 59 -14.23 -9.70 -2.86
C VAL A 59 -13.27 -9.38 -4.01
N VAL A 60 -13.71 -9.52 -5.27
CA VAL A 60 -12.86 -9.21 -6.43
C VAL A 60 -12.41 -7.75 -6.41
N SER A 61 -13.31 -6.82 -6.04
CA SER A 61 -12.96 -5.41 -5.94
C SER A 61 -11.88 -5.14 -4.90
N LEU A 62 -11.96 -5.81 -3.75
CA LEU A 62 -10.98 -5.66 -2.68
C LEU A 62 -9.60 -6.19 -3.10
N PHE A 63 -9.56 -7.31 -3.83
CA PHE A 63 -8.31 -7.83 -4.40
C PHE A 63 -7.71 -6.87 -5.43
N LEU A 64 -8.53 -6.29 -6.31
CA LEU A 64 -8.07 -5.29 -7.28
C LEU A 64 -7.56 -4.03 -6.60
N ASP A 65 -8.24 -3.56 -5.56
CA ASP A 65 -7.77 -2.43 -4.76
C ASP A 65 -6.41 -2.71 -4.13
N GLY A 66 -6.24 -3.85 -3.45
CA GLY A 66 -4.99 -4.17 -2.76
C GLY A 66 -3.80 -4.48 -3.67
N LEU A 67 -4.03 -5.16 -4.80
CA LEU A 67 -2.94 -5.67 -5.65
C LEU A 67 -2.61 -4.78 -6.85
N VAL A 68 -3.55 -3.91 -7.26
CA VAL A 68 -3.42 -3.14 -8.50
C VAL A 68 -3.62 -1.66 -8.24
N LEU A 69 -4.80 -1.25 -7.79
CA LEU A 69 -5.16 0.18 -7.75
C LEU A 69 -4.41 0.93 -6.66
N HIS A 70 -4.31 0.37 -5.45
CA HIS A 70 -3.55 0.99 -4.37
C HIS A 70 -2.06 1.12 -4.73
N PRO A 71 -1.33 0.07 -5.17
CA PRO A 71 0.04 0.22 -5.62
C PRO A 71 0.21 1.28 -6.71
N ILE A 72 -0.67 1.33 -7.72
CA ILE A 72 -0.59 2.34 -8.78
C ILE A 72 -0.77 3.75 -8.22
N SER A 73 -1.70 3.94 -7.27
CA SER A 73 -1.99 5.25 -6.69
C SER A 73 -0.84 5.84 -5.88
N VAL A 74 0.07 5.02 -5.34
CA VAL A 74 1.22 5.47 -4.53
C VAL A 74 2.50 5.67 -5.32
N ILE A 75 2.53 5.30 -6.62
CA ILE A 75 3.67 5.60 -7.52
C ILE A 75 4.06 7.08 -7.52
N PRO A 76 3.14 8.06 -7.70
CA PRO A 76 3.52 9.48 -7.76
C PRO A 76 4.18 9.95 -6.46
N ASP A 77 3.66 9.52 -5.31
CA ASP A 77 4.23 9.86 -4.01
C ASP A 77 5.65 9.30 -3.87
N ALA A 78 5.85 8.03 -4.25
CA ALA A 78 7.16 7.39 -4.18
C ALA A 78 8.18 8.01 -5.13
N LEU A 79 7.74 8.47 -6.31
CA LEU A 79 8.56 9.23 -7.24
C LEU A 79 8.96 10.59 -6.66
N GLU A 80 8.00 11.30 -6.07
CA GLU A 80 8.23 12.62 -5.47
C GLU A 80 9.22 12.53 -4.30
N ASP A 81 9.08 11.52 -3.44
CA ASP A 81 10.00 11.30 -2.32
C ASP A 81 11.39 10.92 -2.80
N THR A 82 11.50 10.04 -3.79
CA THR A 82 12.79 9.69 -4.41
C THR A 82 13.47 10.92 -4.98
N TYR A 83 12.71 11.78 -5.66
CA TYR A 83 13.21 13.03 -6.20
C TYR A 83 13.69 13.98 -5.09
N LYS A 84 12.88 14.19 -4.05
CA LYS A 84 13.22 15.06 -2.92
C LYS A 84 14.49 14.61 -2.19
N VAL A 85 14.54 13.33 -1.82
CA VAL A 85 15.60 12.78 -0.98
C VAL A 85 16.94 12.68 -1.72
N ILE A 86 16.93 12.30 -3.01
CA ILE A 86 18.17 12.03 -3.75
C ILE A 86 18.63 13.24 -4.57
N TRP A 87 17.69 14.01 -5.12
CA TRP A 87 17.98 14.99 -6.18
C TRP A 87 17.71 16.45 -5.79
N MET A 88 16.64 16.75 -5.05
CA MET A 88 16.17 18.13 -4.84
C MET A 88 17.06 18.96 -3.90
N ASP A 89 17.63 18.35 -2.85
CA ASP A 89 18.47 19.05 -1.87
C ASP A 89 19.91 18.51 -1.84
N PRO A 90 20.76 18.87 -2.83
CA PRO A 90 22.13 18.41 -2.88
C PRO A 90 22.99 19.03 -1.76
N THR A 91 23.47 18.19 -0.83
CA THR A 91 24.50 18.61 0.13
C THR A 91 25.85 18.80 -0.57
N GLY A 92 26.52 19.93 -0.32
CA GLY A 92 27.87 20.21 -0.81
C GLY A 92 27.95 20.97 -2.15
N GLY A 93 29.17 21.26 -2.60
CA GLY A 93 29.42 22.00 -3.84
C GLY A 93 29.34 21.14 -5.11
N VAL A 94 29.44 21.79 -6.27
CA VAL A 94 29.31 21.16 -7.61
C VAL A 94 30.26 19.96 -7.79
N ILE A 95 31.50 20.06 -7.34
CA ILE A 95 32.50 18.98 -7.47
C ILE A 95 32.06 17.72 -6.70
N PHE A 96 31.53 17.90 -5.48
CA PHE A 96 31.00 16.79 -4.70
C PHE A 96 29.80 16.15 -5.39
N GLN A 97 28.89 16.96 -5.94
CA GLN A 97 27.74 16.47 -6.71
C GLN A 97 28.15 15.66 -7.95
N THR A 98 29.22 16.07 -8.66
CA THR A 98 29.77 15.30 -9.78
C THR A 98 30.29 13.92 -9.34
N ILE A 99 30.98 13.85 -8.18
CA ILE A 99 31.49 12.58 -7.64
C ILE A 99 30.34 11.66 -7.21
N VAL A 100 29.31 12.21 -6.56
CA VAL A 100 28.18 11.41 -6.07
C VAL A 100 27.10 11.15 -7.13
N PHE A 101 27.24 11.67 -8.34
CA PHE A 101 26.24 11.51 -9.40
C PHE A 101 25.98 10.03 -9.76
N PHE A 102 27.04 9.26 -10.03
CA PHE A 102 26.91 7.83 -10.32
C PHE A 102 26.32 7.05 -9.13
N PRO A 103 26.80 7.24 -7.89
CA PRO A 103 26.12 6.68 -6.71
C PRO A 103 24.63 7.02 -6.63
N LYS A 104 24.23 8.27 -6.87
CA LYS A 104 22.81 8.68 -6.86
C LYS A 104 21.99 7.94 -7.91
N LEU A 105 22.51 7.77 -9.13
CA LEU A 105 21.84 7.01 -10.18
C LEU A 105 21.61 5.55 -9.79
N VAL A 106 22.59 4.91 -9.15
CA VAL A 106 22.49 3.51 -8.70
C VAL A 106 21.50 3.37 -7.54
N VAL A 107 21.50 4.32 -6.59
CA VAL A 107 20.63 4.29 -5.41
C VAL A 107 19.17 4.66 -5.75
N THR A 108 18.94 5.51 -6.76
CA THR A 108 17.60 5.98 -7.16
C THR A 108 16.57 4.85 -7.36
N PRO A 109 16.79 3.83 -8.20
CA PRO A 109 15.81 2.76 -8.39
C PRO A 109 15.60 1.92 -7.12
N VAL A 110 16.65 1.73 -6.32
CA VAL A 110 16.57 0.98 -5.06
C VAL A 110 15.71 1.73 -4.04
N PHE A 111 15.95 3.02 -3.87
CA PHE A 111 15.18 3.87 -2.97
C PHE A 111 13.72 3.93 -3.39
N PHE A 112 13.46 4.17 -4.68
CA PHE A 112 12.10 4.16 -5.23
C PHE A 112 11.39 2.83 -4.95
N LEU A 113 12.03 1.69 -5.21
CA LEU A 113 11.42 0.38 -4.98
C LEU A 113 11.10 0.15 -3.51
N VAL A 114 12.00 0.54 -2.60
CA VAL A 114 11.77 0.40 -1.16
C VAL A 114 10.60 1.27 -0.71
N ASP A 115 10.55 2.54 -1.14
CA ASP A 115 9.47 3.45 -0.77
C ASP A 115 8.12 3.03 -1.38
N PHE A 116 8.12 2.68 -2.67
CA PHE A 116 6.95 2.16 -3.38
C PHE A 116 6.37 0.91 -2.71
N LEU A 117 7.21 -0.08 -2.39
CA LEU A 117 6.76 -1.31 -1.72
C LEU A 117 6.28 -1.03 -0.30
N GLY A 118 6.97 -0.13 0.41
CA GLY A 118 6.56 0.35 1.73
C GLY A 118 5.15 0.90 1.69
N ARG A 119 4.88 1.87 0.81
CA ARG A 119 3.56 2.52 0.66
C ARG A 119 2.48 1.58 0.11
N SER A 120 2.86 0.64 -0.74
CA SER A 120 1.93 -0.35 -1.31
C SER A 120 1.46 -1.36 -0.26
N GLY A 121 2.35 -1.81 0.63
CA GLY A 121 2.03 -2.82 1.63
C GLY A 121 1.56 -2.24 2.98
N ILE A 122 2.15 -1.12 3.38
CA ILE A 122 1.97 -0.50 4.70
C ILE A 122 1.20 0.80 4.53
N ALA A 123 0.16 0.94 5.34
CA ALA A 123 -0.66 2.10 5.43
C ALA A 123 0.05 3.16 6.30
N PHE A 124 0.68 4.14 5.66
CA PHE A 124 1.23 5.34 6.30
C PHE A 124 0.21 6.48 6.36
#